data_AF-A0A2U2HMT4-F1
#
_entry.id   AF-A0A2U2HMT4-F1
#
_cell.length_a   1.000
_cell.length_b   1.000
_cell.length_c   1.000
_cell.angle_alpha   90.00
_cell.angle_beta   90.00
_cell.angle_gamma   90.00
#
_symmetry.space_group_name_H-M   'P 1'
#
loop_
_entity.id
_entity.type
_entity.pdbx_description
1 polymer ?
#
loop_
_entity_poly.entity_id
_entity_poly.type
_entity_poly.pdbx_seq_one_letter_code
_entity_poly.pdbx_strand_id
1 'polypeptide(L)'
;MRASFACLFALLFARRLAYAGAMNELSKLLALSFNAERAAGRRLAAATGVSPEQALRQVLGNSAGGAGLDALLAARAAAQAA
;
A
#
# COMPACT_ATOMS: atom_id res chain seq x y z
N MET A 1 -34.48 18.87 -2.90
CA MET A 1 -33.53 17.85 -2.43
C MET A 1 -32.12 18.46 -2.44
N ARG A 2 -31.74 19.15 -1.36
CA ARG A 2 -30.40 19.78 -1.24
C ARG A 2 -29.52 18.76 -0.50
N ALA A 3 -28.78 17.93 -1.23
CA ALA A 3 -27.62 17.27 -0.64
C ALA A 3 -26.68 18.40 -0.21
N SER A 4 -26.66 18.70 1.09
CA SER A 4 -25.91 19.82 1.67
C SER A 4 -24.47 19.77 1.19
N PHE A 5 -23.98 20.90 0.66
CA PHE A 5 -22.58 21.11 0.24
C PHE A 5 -21.57 20.58 1.27
N ALA A 6 -21.92 20.63 2.57
CA ALA A 6 -21.15 20.06 3.67
C ALA A 6 -20.89 18.54 3.56
N CYS A 7 -21.86 17.74 3.09
CA CYS A 7 -21.71 16.29 2.93
C CYS A 7 -20.77 15.95 1.77
N LEU A 8 -20.89 16.68 0.66
CA LEU A 8 -20.03 16.50 -0.52
C LEU A 8 -18.57 16.91 -0.21
N PHE A 9 -18.39 17.97 0.59
CA PHE A 9 -17.07 18.38 1.08
C PHE A 9 -16.48 17.38 2.08
N ALA A 10 -17.29 16.85 3.01
CA ALA A 10 -16.85 15.82 3.95
C ALA A 10 -16.42 14.53 3.23
N LEU A 11 -17.17 14.08 2.22
CA LEU A 11 -16.83 12.90 1.43
C LEU A 11 -15.55 13.11 0.59
N LEU A 12 -15.38 14.28 -0.02
CA LEU A 12 -14.15 14.61 -0.75
C LEU A 12 -12.94 14.69 0.19
N PHE A 13 -13.10 15.26 1.38
CA PHE A 13 -12.05 15.35 2.38
C PHE A 13 -11.68 13.97 2.94
N ALA A 14 -12.66 13.15 3.30
CA ALA A 14 -12.44 11.77 3.76
C ALA A 14 -11.73 10.93 2.68
N ARG A 15 -12.13 11.08 1.42
CA ARG A 15 -11.47 10.42 0.28
C ARG A 15 -10.02 10.89 0.11
N ARG A 16 -9.76 12.18 0.28
CA ARG A 16 -8.41 12.75 0.17
C ARG A 16 -7.49 12.23 1.28
N LEU A 17 -7.97 12.15 2.53
CA LEU A 17 -7.19 11.56 3.63
C LEU A 17 -6.90 10.08 3.40
N ALA A 18 -7.90 9.30 2.98
CA ALA A 18 -7.72 7.88 2.69
C ALA A 18 -6.68 7.64 1.58
N TYR A 19 -6.73 8.44 0.50
CA TYR A 19 -5.74 8.36 -0.57
C TYR A 19 -4.32 8.76 -0.10
N ALA A 20 -4.20 9.78 0.75
CA ALA A 20 -2.91 10.17 1.31
C ALA A 20 -2.32 9.06 2.20
N GLY A 21 -3.15 8.35 2.98
CA GLY A 21 -2.74 7.17 3.74
C GLY A 21 -2.24 6.03 2.83
N ALA A 22 -2.99 5.70 1.78
CA ALA A 22 -2.61 4.69 0.79
C ALA A 22 -1.28 5.03 0.08
N MET A 23 -1.07 6.30 -0.28
CA MET A 23 0.19 6.76 -0.88
C MET A 23 1.38 6.66 0.09
N ASN A 24 1.17 6.91 1.38
CA ASN A 24 2.22 6.74 2.39
C ASN A 24 2.61 5.27 2.54
N GLU A 25 1.62 4.38 2.63
CA GLU A 25 1.87 2.93 2.72
C GLU A 25 2.57 2.36 1.49
N LEU A 26 2.14 2.76 0.29
CA LEU A 26 2.82 2.38 -0.95
C LEU A 26 4.29 2.85 -0.95
N SER A 27 4.55 4.08 -0.50
CA SER A 27 5.91 4.62 -0.43
C SER A 27 6.82 3.81 0.50
N LYS A 28 6.28 3.38 1.66
CA LYS A 28 7.00 2.50 2.59
C LYS A 28 7.31 1.14 1.94
N LEU A 29 6.32 0.49 1.34
CA LEU A 29 6.53 -0.80 0.66
C LEU A 29 7.56 -0.69 -0.46
N LEU A 30 7.53 0.41 -1.23
CA LEU A 30 8.52 0.67 -2.29
C LEU A 30 9.94 0.81 -1.74
N ALA A 31 10.12 1.54 -0.64
CA ALA A 31 11.42 1.70 0.01
C ALA A 31 12.00 0.37 0.52
N LEU A 32 11.13 -0.59 0.86
CA LEU A 32 11.51 -1.90 1.38
C LEU A 32 11.69 -2.96 0.30
N SER A 33 11.11 -2.76 -0.88
CA SER A 33 11.13 -3.70 -2.02
C SER A 33 12.38 -3.59 -2.90
N PHE A 34 12.78 -4.72 -3.48
CA PHE A 34 13.75 -4.84 -4.56
C PHE A 34 13.14 -4.61 -5.94
N ASN A 35 14.01 -4.37 -6.93
CA ASN A 35 13.59 -4.08 -8.31
C ASN A 35 12.75 -5.20 -8.95
N ALA A 36 13.05 -6.47 -8.64
CA ALA A 36 12.31 -7.62 -9.14
C ALA A 36 10.85 -7.63 -8.63
N GLU A 37 10.65 -7.38 -7.33
CA GLU A 37 9.31 -7.32 -6.73
C GLU A 37 8.52 -6.11 -7.26
N ARG A 38 9.16 -4.96 -7.45
CA ARG A 38 8.50 -3.79 -8.07
C ARG A 38 8.04 -4.09 -9.49
N ALA A 39 8.87 -4.77 -10.28
CA ALA A 39 8.51 -5.14 -11.65
C ALA A 39 7.35 -6.14 -11.68
N ALA A 40 7.38 -7.16 -10.81
CA ALA A 40 6.28 -8.11 -10.66
C ALA A 40 4.99 -7.43 -10.18
N GLY A 41 5.07 -6.51 -9.21
CA GLY A 41 3.94 -5.76 -8.68
C GLY A 41 3.27 -4.89 -9.74
N ARG A 42 4.05 -4.19 -10.58
CA ARG A 42 3.51 -3.42 -11.72
C ARG A 42 2.79 -4.32 -12.73
N ARG A 43 3.36 -5.49 -13.05
CA ARG A 43 2.73 -6.47 -13.95
C ARG A 43 1.42 -7.00 -13.38
N LEU A 44 1.41 -7.32 -12.09
CA LEU A 44 0.23 -7.81 -11.39
C LEU A 44 -0.89 -6.75 -11.33
N ALA A 45 -0.56 -5.50 -11.00
CA ALA A 45 -1.51 -4.38 -11.00
C ALA A 45 -2.14 -4.19 -12.39
N ALA A 46 -1.33 -4.22 -13.45
CA ALA A 46 -1.81 -4.11 -14.82
C ALA A 46 -2.69 -5.30 -15.24
N ALA A 47 -2.35 -6.52 -14.80
CA ALA A 47 -3.07 -7.74 -15.17
C ALA A 47 -4.43 -7.90 -14.45
N THR A 48 -4.54 -7.41 -13.22
CA THR A 48 -5.70 -7.66 -12.34
C THR A 48 -6.54 -6.42 -12.08
N GLY A 49 -6.06 -5.23 -12.43
CA GLY A 49 -6.75 -3.96 -12.17
C GLY A 49 -6.79 -3.57 -10.68
N VAL A 50 -6.03 -4.26 -9.81
CA VAL A 50 -5.91 -3.90 -8.40
C VAL A 50 -4.98 -2.70 -8.21
N SER A 51 -5.05 -2.07 -7.04
CA SER A 51 -4.19 -0.93 -6.76
C SER A 51 -2.71 -1.34 -6.74
N PRO A 52 -1.77 -0.44 -7.14
CA PRO A 52 -0.33 -0.72 -7.10
C PRO A 52 0.15 -1.16 -5.71
N GLU A 53 -0.45 -0.61 -4.65
CA GLU A 53 -0.15 -0.95 -3.26
C GLU A 53 -0.54 -2.39 -2.94
N GLN A 54 -1.75 -2.81 -3.32
CA GLN A 54 -2.22 -4.19 -3.11
C GLN A 54 -1.39 -5.18 -3.90
N ALA A 55 -1.11 -4.89 -5.18
CA ALA A 55 -0.28 -5.73 -6.01
C ALA A 55 1.14 -5.90 -5.45
N LEU A 56 1.76 -4.81 -4.97
CA LEU A 56 3.08 -4.87 -4.37
C LEU A 56 3.08 -5.64 -3.05
N ARG A 57 2.07 -5.45 -2.19
CA ARG A 57 1.89 -6.23 -0.95
C ARG A 57 1.77 -7.72 -1.24
N GLN A 58 0.99 -8.09 -2.26
CA GLN A 58 0.79 -9.48 -2.63
C GLN A 58 2.08 -10.13 -3.13
N VAL A 59 2.83 -9.43 -3.99
CA VAL A 59 4.13 -9.91 -4.47
C VAL A 59 5.11 -10.07 -3.31
N LEU A 60 5.21 -9.09 -2.43
CA LEU A 60 6.09 -9.15 -1.26
C LEU A 60 5.66 -10.25 -0.27
N GLY A 61 4.35 -10.46 -0.09
CA GLY A 61 3.79 -11.56 0.70
C GLY A 61 4.21 -12.93 0.16
N ASN A 62 4.12 -13.11 -1.16
CA ASN A 62 4.56 -14.35 -1.80
C ASN A 62 6.09 -14.54 -1.69
N SER A 63 6.88 -13.46 -1.83
CA SER A 63 8.34 -13.51 -1.68
C SER A 63 8.80 -13.76 -0.24
N ALA A 64 8.03 -13.30 0.75
CA ALA A 64 8.36 -13.45 2.17
C ALA A 64 8.26 -14.91 2.68
N GLY A 65 7.59 -15.79 1.91
CA GLY A 65 7.47 -17.21 2.23
C GLY A 65 6.92 -17.45 3.64
N GLY A 66 7.48 -18.44 4.34
CA GLY A 66 6.99 -18.87 5.66
C GLY A 66 7.18 -17.86 6.80
N ALA A 67 8.06 -16.86 6.65
CA ALA A 67 8.21 -15.80 7.65
C ALA A 67 7.01 -14.82 7.61
N GLY A 68 6.42 -14.63 6.43
CA GLY A 68 5.34 -13.67 6.22
C GLY A 68 5.82 -12.23 6.15
N LEU A 69 5.17 -11.42 5.30
CA LEU A 69 5.55 -10.03 5.07
C LEU A 69 5.45 -9.20 6.36
N ASP A 70 4.38 -9.38 7.14
CA ASP A 70 4.14 -8.59 8.35
C ASP A 70 5.22 -8.81 9.42
N ALA A 71 5.72 -10.05 9.56
CA ALA A 71 6.79 -10.35 10.51
C ALA A 71 8.13 -9.72 10.08
N LEU A 72 8.44 -9.72 8.78
CA LEU A 72 9.64 -9.07 8.24
C LEU A 72 9.59 -7.54 8.41
N LEU A 73 8.40 -6.94 8.20
CA LEU A 73 8.18 -5.52 8.43
C LEU A 73 8.35 -5.16 9.92
N ALA A 74 7.77 -5.97 10.82
CA ALA A 74 7.90 -5.78 12.26
C ALA A 74 9.35 -5.92 12.74
N ALA A 75 10.08 -6.94 12.27
CA ALA A 75 11.49 -7.13 12.60
C ALA A 75 12.36 -5.95 12.15
N ARG A 76 12.09 -5.40 10.95
CA ARG A 76 12.82 -4.23 10.46
C ARG A 76 12.48 -2.96 11.24
N ALA A 77 11.21 -2.76 11.60
CA ALA A 77 10.81 -1.63 12.44
C ALA A 77 11.50 -1.70 13.81
N ALA A 78 11.59 -2.89 14.41
CA ALA A 78 12.30 -3.10 15.66
C ALA A 78 13.81 -2.79 15.53
N ALA A 79 14.45 -3.23 14.43
CA ALA A 79 15.87 -2.94 14.17
C ALA A 79 16.17 -1.45 13.93
N GLN A 80 15.20 -0.66 13.47
CA GLN A 80 15.35 0.79 13.26
C GLN A 80 15.09 1.62 14.53
N ALA A 81 14.44 1.03 15.53
CA ALA A 81 14.11 1.68 16.81
C ALA A 81 15.16 1.42 17.91
N ALA A 82 16.12 0.52 17.66
CA ALA A 82 17.25 0.19 18.54
C ALA A 82 18.48 1.01 18.17
#